data_AF-A0A1I0VZM2-F1
#
_entry.id   AF-A0A1I0VZM2-F1
#
_cell.length_a   1.000
_cell.length_b   1.000
_cell.length_c   1.000
_cell.angle_alpha   90.00
_cell.angle_beta   90.00
_cell.angle_gamma   90.00
#
_symmetry.space_group_name_H-M   'P 1'
#
loop_
_entity.id
_entity.type
_entity.pdbx_description
1 polymer ?
#
loop_
_entity_poly.entity_id
_entity_poly.type
_entity_poly.pdbx_seq_one_letter_code
_entity_poly.pdbx_strand_id
1 'polypeptide(L)' 'MIEPKVAGKMMSSFRRDGKKLHDELTERELEVLLCIGEGLTNQEIGEKLYIGIKTVKTHVSSILAKLDVYD' A
#
# COMPACT_ATOMS: atom_id res chain seq x y z
N MET A 1 -1.22 43.99 15.86
CA MET A 1 0.04 43.27 16.17
C MET A 1 -0.29 41.79 16.07
N ILE A 2 0.07 41.13 14.97
CA ILE A 2 -0.28 39.72 14.71
C ILE A 2 0.77 38.85 15.42
N GLU A 3 0.34 37.97 16.33
CA GLU A 3 1.23 37.08 17.07
C GLU A 3 1.87 36.03 16.15
N PRO A 4 3.21 35.93 16.07
CA PRO A 4 3.92 35.02 15.18
C PRO A 4 3.94 33.55 15.66
N LYS A 5 3.01 33.16 16.56
CA LYS A 5 2.98 31.80 17.15
C LYS A 5 2.05 30.81 16.45
N VAL A 6 1.19 31.27 15.55
CA VAL A 6 0.29 30.37 14.79
C VAL A 6 0.98 29.77 13.55
N ALA A 7 1.98 30.47 12.99
CA ALA A 7 2.72 30.01 11.82
C ALA A 7 3.52 28.72 12.08
N GLY A 8 4.09 28.55 13.28
CA GLY A 8 4.85 27.34 13.65
C GLY A 8 3.97 26.10 13.81
N LYS A 9 2.69 26.27 14.16
CA LYS A 9 1.75 25.15 14.35
C LYS A 9 1.18 24.64 13.02
N MET A 10 1.09 25.50 12.00
CA MET A 10 0.63 25.13 10.66
C MET A 10 1.67 24.37 9.85
N MET A 11 2.97 24.66 10.03
CA MET A 11 4.06 23.94 9.34
C MET A 11 4.27 22.50 9.83
N SER A 12 3.80 22.19 11.05
CA SER A 12 3.98 20.86 11.67
C SER A 12 2.85 19.87 11.34
N SER A 13 1.71 20.36 10.84
CA SER A 13 0.56 19.50 10.47
C SER A 13 0.63 18.97 9.04
N PHE A 14 1.50 19.51 8.18
CA PHE A 14 1.71 18.97 6.83
C PHE A 14 2.62 17.73 6.78
N ARG A 15 3.11 17.24 7.92
CA ARG A 15 3.84 15.96 8.03
C ARG A 15 3.04 14.89 8.75
N ARG A 16 1.72 15.04 8.84
CA ARG A 16 0.86 14.09 9.55
C ARG A 16 -0.17 13.44 8.63
N ASP A 17 0.29 13.00 7.46
CA ASP A 17 -0.30 11.86 6.74
C ASP A 17 0.79 11.19 5.88
N GLY A 18 1.96 10.98 6.52
CA GLY A 18 3.02 10.16 5.98
C GLY A 18 2.79 8.66 6.21
N LYS A 19 1.59 8.24 6.60
CA LYS A 19 1.18 6.83 6.52
C LYS A 19 0.93 6.56 5.06
N LYS A 20 1.94 6.02 4.39
CA LYS A 20 1.73 5.60 3.03
C LYS A 20 0.76 4.42 3.11
N LEU A 21 -0.26 4.36 2.27
CA LEU A 21 -1.25 3.27 2.27
C LEU A 21 -0.63 1.86 2.18
N HIS A 22 0.65 1.76 1.79
CA HIS A 22 1.41 0.52 1.83
C HIS A 22 2.00 0.14 3.21
N ASP A 23 1.99 1.02 4.21
CA ASP A 23 2.45 0.68 5.57
C ASP A 23 1.53 -0.35 6.26
N GLU A 24 0.33 -0.58 5.73
CA GLU A 24 -0.60 -1.62 6.20
C GLU A 24 -0.48 -2.95 5.43
N LEU A 25 0.35 -2.97 4.38
CA LEU A 25 0.67 -4.18 3.64
C LEU A 25 1.81 -4.92 4.34
N THR A 26 1.62 -6.21 4.54
CA THR A 26 2.69 -7.12 4.96
C THR A 26 3.73 -7.22 3.85
N GLU A 27 4.97 -7.62 4.19
CA GLU A 27 6.04 -7.82 3.21
C GLU A 27 5.59 -8.70 2.03
N ARG A 28 4.79 -9.73 2.33
CA ARG A 28 4.28 -10.65 1.32
C ARG A 28 3.25 -10.03 0.39
N GLU A 29 2.40 -9.16 0.93
CA GLU A 29 1.43 -8.40 0.13
C GLU A 29 2.13 -7.36 -0.75
N LEU A 30 3.22 -6.76 -0.25
CA LEU A 30 4.04 -5.84 -1.04
C LEU A 30 4.71 -6.54 -2.23
N GLU A 31 5.28 -7.74 -2.02
CA GLU A 31 5.85 -8.54 -3.11
C GLU A 31 4.82 -8.87 -4.19
N VAL A 32 3.61 -9.27 -3.79
CA VAL A 32 2.50 -9.53 -4.71
C VAL A 32 2.10 -8.25 -5.44
N LEU A 33 1.97 -7.12 -4.73
CA LEU A 33 1.63 -5.82 -5.31
C LEU A 33 2.67 -5.35 -6.34
N LEU A 34 3.96 -5.54 -6.05
CA LEU A 34 5.04 -5.22 -6.99
C LEU A 34 4.91 -6.04 -8.27
N CYS A 35 4.64 -7.34 -8.16
CA CYS A 35 4.47 -8.19 -9.33
C CYS A 35 3.22 -7.80 -10.16
N ILE A 36 2.14 -7.37 -9.49
CA ILE A 36 0.96 -6.81 -10.18
C ILE A 36 1.33 -5.52 -10.92
N GLY A 37 2.10 -4.63 -10.29
CA GLY A 37 2.59 -3.39 -10.91
C GLY A 37 3.53 -3.62 -12.10
N GLU A 38 4.25 -4.75 -12.12
CA GLU A 38 5.04 -5.21 -13.26
C GLU A 38 4.18 -5.79 -14.41
N GLY A 39 2.87 -5.98 -14.20
CA GLY A 39 1.95 -6.53 -15.19
C GLY A 39 1.94 -8.06 -15.26
N LEU A 40 2.46 -8.75 -14.23
CA LEU A 40 2.46 -10.21 -14.18
C LEU A 40 1.06 -10.76 -13.91
N THR A 41 0.75 -11.91 -14.52
CA THR A 41 -0.49 -12.65 -14.28
C THR A 41 -0.45 -13.37 -12.94
N ASN A 42 -1.62 -13.68 -12.35
CA ASN A 42 -1.71 -14.43 -11.09
C ASN A 42 -0.97 -15.79 -11.11
N GLN A 43 -0.81 -16.39 -12.30
CA GLN A 43 -0.04 -17.61 -12.46
C GLN A 43 1.46 -17.33 -12.37
N GLU A 44 1.96 -16.34 -13.10
CA GLU A 44 3.37 -15.93 -13.06
C GLU A 44 3.78 -15.42 -11.68
N ILE A 45 2.91 -14.70 -10.98
CA ILE A 45 3.12 -14.29 -9.59
C ILE A 45 3.28 -15.51 -8.69
N GLY A 46 2.42 -16.53 -8.87
CA GLY A 46 2.49 -17.77 -8.10
C GLY A 46 3.80 -18.53 -8.34
N GLU A 47 4.25 -18.59 -9.59
CA GLU A 47 5.54 -19.20 -9.96
C GLU A 47 6.73 -18.41 -9.39
N LYS A 48 6.73 -17.08 -9.53
CA LYS A 48 7.80 -16.19 -9.06
C LYS A 48 7.94 -16.19 -7.54
N LEU A 49 6.82 -16.24 -6.83
CA LEU A 49 6.78 -16.23 -5.37
C LEU A 49 6.71 -17.63 -4.76
N TYR A 50 6.69 -18.70 -5.56
CA TYR A 50 6.54 -20.10 -5.11
C TYR A 50 5.30 -20.33 -4.24
N ILE A 51 4.17 -19.73 -4.62
CA ILE A 51 2.87 -19.87 -3.93
C ILE A 51 1.78 -20.31 -4.91
N GLY A 52 0.75 -20.97 -4.40
CA GLY A 52 -0.39 -21.37 -5.22
C GLY A 52 -1.18 -20.17 -5.74
N ILE A 53 -1.73 -20.27 -6.96
CA ILE A 53 -2.58 -19.25 -7.58
C ILE A 53 -3.74 -18.83 -6.68
N LYS A 54 -4.31 -19.79 -5.93
CA LYS A 54 -5.38 -19.51 -4.95
C LYS A 54 -4.90 -18.56 -3.84
N THR A 55 -3.67 -18.74 -3.37
CA THR A 55 -3.03 -17.89 -2.37
C THR A 55 -2.74 -16.50 -2.93
N VAL A 56 -2.28 -16.41 -4.19
CA VAL A 56 -2.10 -15.12 -4.89
C VAL A 56 -3.43 -14.35 -4.92
N LYS A 57 -4.53 -14.98 -5.32
CA LYS A 57 -5.85 -14.34 -5.33
C LYS A 57 -6.27 -13.83 -3.95
N THR A 58 -6.02 -14.61 -2.90
CA THR A 58 -6.29 -14.16 -1.52
C THR A 58 -5.47 -12.92 -1.17
N HIS A 59 -4.17 -12.90 -1.48
CA HIS A 59 -3.32 -11.73 -1.26
C HIS A 59 -3.81 -10.52 -2.05
N VAL A 60 -4.16 -10.68 -3.33
CA VAL A 60 -4.73 -9.61 -4.17
C VAL A 60 -5.99 -9.03 -3.54
N SER A 61 -6.93 -9.88 -3.10
CA SER A 61 -8.16 -9.42 -2.44
C SER A 61 -7.88 -8.66 -1.14
N SER A 62 -6.94 -9.15 -0.31
CA SER A 62 -6.53 -8.46 0.92
C SER A 62 -5.85 -7.12 0.63
N ILE A 63 -5.00 -7.06 -0.40
CA ILE A 63 -4.32 -5.83 -0.84
C ILE A 63 -5.36 -4.80 -1.29
N LEU A 64 -6.30 -5.18 -2.16
CA LEU A 64 -7.34 -4.28 -2.65
C LEU A 64 -8.24 -3.77 -1.50
N ALA A 65 -8.62 -4.65 -0.58
CA ALA A 65 -9.40 -4.29 0.60
C ALA A 65 -8.66 -3.30 1.52
N LYS A 66 -7.33 -3.46 1.67
CA LYS A 66 -6.49 -2.57 2.48
C LYS A 66 -6.22 -1.24 1.80
N LEU A 67 -6.12 -1.22 0.47
CA LEU A 67 -5.91 0.01 -0.29
C LEU A 67 -7.22 0.79 -0.51
N ASP A 68 -8.35 0.26 -0.02
CA ASP A 68 -9.71 0.81 -0.23
C ASP A 68 -10.03 1.04 -1.71
N VAL A 69 -9.36 0.29 -2.59
CA VAL A 69 -9.60 0.32 -4.03
C VAL A 69 -10.71 -0.67 -4.32
N TYR A 70 -11.93 -0.22 -4.10
CA TYR A 70 -13.13 -0.85 -4.64
C TYR A 70 -13.52 -0.08 -5.91
N ASP A 71 -13.85 -0.81 -6.97
CA ASP A 71 -14.46 -0.25 -8.20
C ASP A 71 -15.83 0.38 -7.89
#